data_AF-A0A1S1Z261-F1
#
_entry.id   AF-A0A1S1Z261-F1
#
_cell.length_a   1.000
_cell.length_b   1.000
_cell.length_c   1.000
_cell.angle_alpha   90.00
_cell.angle_beta   90.00
_cell.angle_gamma   90.00
#
_symmetry.space_group_name_H-M   'P 1'
#
loop_
_entity.id
_entity.type
_entity.pdbx_description
1 polymer ?
#
loop_
_entity_poly.entity_id
_entity_poly.type
_entity_poly.pdbx_seq_one_letter_code
_entity_poly.pdbx_strand_id
1 'polypeptide(L)'
;MKKLIISLLVLFSLSSCYNTRLLVGNVEKTTPLEEVNKSWNHNLILGLVPLDNTYQKPQDFLPEGQKDYVVKTNQSFLNQLVTGLTLGIYSPTQTKYYVPKK
;
A
#
# COMPACT_ATOMS: atom_id res chain seq x y z
N MET A 1 34.28 7.54 -7.02
CA MET A 1 33.12 8.39 -6.66
C MET A 1 31.83 8.01 -7.40
N LYS A 2 31.78 7.98 -8.75
CA LYS A 2 30.57 7.55 -9.51
C LYS A 2 29.99 6.19 -9.07
N LYS A 3 30.84 5.18 -8.82
CA LYS A 3 30.41 3.84 -8.36
C LYS A 3 29.76 3.85 -6.96
N LEU A 4 30.17 4.77 -6.07
CA LEU A 4 29.58 4.93 -4.74
C LEU A 4 28.20 5.59 -4.80
N ILE A 5 28.01 6.58 -5.68
CA ILE A 5 26.71 7.24 -5.88
C ILE A 5 25.69 6.25 -6.46
N ILE A 6 26.10 5.42 -7.42
CA ILE A 6 25.23 4.40 -8.02
C ILE A 6 24.85 3.34 -6.97
N SER A 7 25.81 2.88 -6.16
CA SER A 7 25.55 1.93 -5.06
C SER A 7 24.57 2.50 -4.04
N LEU A 8 24.74 3.76 -3.64
CA LEU A 8 23.84 4.42 -2.69
C LEU A 8 22.43 4.59 -3.25
N LEU A 9 22.30 4.93 -4.54
CA LEU A 9 21.01 5.05 -5.23
C LEU A 9 20.28 3.69 -5.28
N VAL A 10 21.01 2.61 -5.51
CA VAL A 10 20.46 1.24 -5.51
C VAL A 10 19.98 0.86 -4.11
N LEU A 11 20.71 1.21 -3.05
CA LEU A 11 20.30 0.93 -1.66
C LEU A 11 18.98 1.61 -1.28
N PHE A 12 18.75 2.85 -1.73
CA PHE A 12 17.47 3.54 -1.52
C PHE A 12 16.30 2.94 -2.33
N SER A 13 16.59 2.16 -3.38
CA SER A 13 15.55 1.51 -4.20
C SER A 13 14.98 0.22 -3.59
N LEU A 14 15.56 -0.32 -2.50
CA LEU A 14 15.06 -1.52 -1.79
C LEU A 14 13.80 -1.25 -0.94
N SER A 15 12.78 -0.63 -1.53
CA SER A 15 11.48 -0.27 -0.96
C SER A 15 10.55 -1.44 -0.58
N SER A 16 11.09 -2.66 -0.39
CA SER A 16 10.32 -3.86 -0.03
C SER A 16 9.57 -3.71 1.31
N CYS A 17 10.00 -2.79 2.18
CA CYS A 17 9.42 -2.55 3.51
C CYS A 17 7.97 -2.00 3.50
N TYR A 18 7.40 -1.65 2.34
CA TYR A 18 6.07 -1.02 2.26
C TYR A 18 4.94 -1.96 1.82
N ASN A 19 5.14 -3.28 1.84
CA ASN A 19 4.11 -4.25 1.48
C ASN A 19 3.60 -4.98 2.71
N THR A 20 2.37 -4.67 3.14
CA THR A 20 1.69 -5.37 4.22
C THR A 20 0.45 -6.08 3.71
N ARG A 21 0.17 -7.25 4.27
CA ARG A 21 -1.05 -8.03 4.03
C ARG A 21 -1.68 -8.38 5.36
N LEU A 22 -2.87 -7.86 5.61
CA LEU A 22 -3.68 -8.16 6.78
C LEU A 22 -4.80 -9.11 6.34
N LEU A 23 -4.80 -10.32 6.89
CA LEU A 23 -5.89 -11.28 6.71
C LEU A 23 -6.84 -11.14 7.89
N VAL A 24 -8.12 -10.90 7.61
CA VAL A 24 -9.16 -10.70 8.64
C VAL A 24 -10.23 -11.77 8.46
N GLY A 25 -10.57 -12.46 9.54
CA GLY A 25 -11.50 -13.58 9.53
C GLY A 25 -10.82 -14.91 9.21
N ASN A 26 -11.53 -15.80 8.53
CA ASN A 26 -11.07 -17.14 8.19
C ASN A 26 -10.54 -17.18 6.75
N VAL A 27 -9.43 -16.48 6.51
CA VAL A 27 -8.78 -16.42 5.19
C VAL A 27 -7.38 -16.99 5.31
N GLU A 28 -7.09 -18.00 4.50
CA GLU A 28 -5.75 -18.57 4.41
C GLU A 28 -4.92 -17.84 3.34
N LYS A 29 -3.59 -17.96 3.44
CA LYS A 29 -2.67 -17.36 2.45
C LYS A 29 -2.84 -17.91 1.04
N THR A 30 -3.37 -19.13 0.94
CA THR A 30 -3.59 -19.90 -0.30
C THR A 30 -4.98 -19.68 -0.91
N THR A 31 -5.90 -19.03 -0.18
CA THR A 31 -7.27 -18.80 -0.65
C THR A 31 -7.25 -17.92 -1.90
N PRO A 32 -8.01 -18.28 -2.97
CA PRO A 32 -8.13 -17.43 -4.14
C PRO A 32 -8.83 -16.12 -3.75
N LEU A 33 -8.22 -14.99 -4.09
CA LEU A 33 -8.69 -13.65 -3.74
C LEU A 33 -9.17 -12.88 -4.97
N GLU A 34 -10.21 -12.06 -4.81
CA GLU A 34 -10.71 -11.12 -5.80
C GLU A 34 -10.53 -9.68 -5.32
N GLU A 35 -9.95 -8.82 -6.16
CA GLU A 35 -9.76 -7.40 -5.86
C GLU A 35 -11.10 -6.67 -6.04
N VAL A 36 -11.70 -6.24 -4.93
CA VAL A 36 -13.00 -5.53 -4.94
C VAL A 36 -12.82 -4.03 -5.02
N ASN A 37 -11.75 -3.50 -4.44
CA ASN A 37 -11.52 -2.06 -4.39
C ASN A 37 -10.05 -1.71 -4.25
N LYS A 38 -9.70 -0.50 -4.70
CA LYS A 38 -8.36 0.07 -4.65
C LYS A 38 -8.46 1.55 -4.32
N SER A 39 -7.80 1.95 -3.24
CA SER A 39 -7.74 3.34 -2.80
C SER A 39 -6.29 3.82 -2.65
N TRP A 40 -6.10 5.14 -2.79
CA TRP A 40 -4.85 5.81 -2.49
C TRP A 40 -4.92 6.40 -1.08
N ASN A 41 -3.88 6.16 -0.30
CA ASN A 41 -3.73 6.75 1.02
C ASN A 41 -2.71 7.88 0.91
N HIS A 42 -3.13 9.07 1.29
CA HIS A 42 -2.31 10.26 1.17
C HIS A 42 -1.49 10.43 2.45
N ASN A 43 -0.18 10.37 2.32
CA ASN A 43 0.73 10.64 3.43
C ASN A 43 1.73 11.72 3.02
N LEU A 44 2.12 12.54 3.98
CA LEU A 44 3.12 13.57 3.84
C LEU A 44 4.42 13.17 4.53
N ILE A 45 5.52 13.85 4.15
CA ILE A 45 6.84 13.73 4.78
C ILE A 45 7.28 12.25 4.84
N LEU A 46 7.55 11.66 3.67
CA LEU A 46 7.98 10.27 3.53
C LEU A 46 7.05 9.23 4.21
N GLY A 47 5.79 9.58 4.42
CA GLY A 47 4.81 8.69 5.06
C GLY A 47 4.61 8.92 6.56
N LEU A 48 5.30 9.88 7.16
CA LEU A 48 5.25 10.14 8.61
C LEU A 48 3.92 10.76 9.06
N VAL A 49 3.34 11.63 8.23
CA VAL A 49 2.10 12.34 8.55
C VAL A 49 0.96 11.79 7.69
N PRO A 50 0.02 11.03 8.26
CA PRO A 50 -1.18 10.61 7.54
C PRO A 50 -2.13 11.81 7.34
N LEU A 51 -2.77 11.90 6.17
CA LEU A 51 -3.87 12.83 5.92
C LEU A 51 -5.22 12.12 6.16
N ASP A 52 -6.33 12.85 6.12
CA ASP A 52 -7.66 12.35 6.50
C ASP A 52 -8.10 11.05 5.79
N ASN A 53 -7.61 10.77 4.58
CA ASN A 53 -7.92 9.55 3.83
C ASN A 53 -7.10 8.31 4.25
N THR A 54 -6.18 8.40 5.20
CA THR A 54 -5.35 7.26 5.63
C THR A 54 -6.08 6.35 6.63
N TYR A 55 -7.01 6.89 7.41
CA TYR A 55 -7.85 6.12 8.35
C TYR A 55 -9.02 5.47 7.62
N GLN A 56 -8.71 4.54 6.72
CA GLN A 56 -9.72 3.82 5.97
C GLN A 56 -10.44 2.81 6.86
N LYS A 57 -11.76 2.93 6.98
CA LYS A 57 -12.59 1.87 7.57
C LYS A 57 -12.82 0.81 6.49
N PRO A 58 -12.37 -0.44 6.68
CA PRO A 58 -12.51 -1.46 5.64
C PRO A 58 -13.96 -1.67 5.18
N GLN A 59 -14.93 -1.42 6.06
CA GLN A 59 -16.36 -1.55 5.78
C GLN A 59 -16.84 -0.65 4.65
N ASP A 60 -16.22 0.51 4.43
CA ASP A 60 -16.61 1.45 3.37
C ASP A 60 -16.16 0.98 1.97
N PHE A 61 -15.19 0.05 1.92
CA PHE A 61 -14.57 -0.43 0.69
C PHE A 61 -14.88 -1.90 0.39
N LEU A 62 -15.57 -2.58 1.29
CA LEU A 62 -15.96 -3.98 1.18
C LEU A 62 -17.47 -4.09 0.89
N PRO A 63 -17.91 -5.18 0.24
CA PRO A 63 -19.33 -5.49 0.13
C PRO A 63 -20.00 -5.58 1.51
N GLU A 64 -21.28 -5.20 1.58
CA GLU A 64 -22.03 -5.18 2.84
C GLU A 64 -22.07 -6.58 3.49
N GLY A 65 -21.78 -6.64 4.80
CA GLY A 65 -21.79 -7.89 5.57
C GLY A 65 -20.58 -8.81 5.37
N GLN A 66 -19.57 -8.41 4.60
CA GLN A 66 -18.35 -9.20 4.39
C GLN A 66 -17.51 -9.30 5.68
N LYS A 67 -17.38 -10.52 6.22
CA LYS A 67 -16.59 -10.80 7.44
C LYS A 67 -15.15 -11.21 7.15
N ASP A 68 -14.94 -11.90 6.03
CA ASP A 68 -13.65 -12.45 5.62
C ASP A 68 -13.06 -11.60 4.49
N TYR A 69 -11.93 -10.97 4.74
CA TYR A 69 -11.29 -10.09 3.76
C TYR A 69 -9.78 -9.97 3.96
N VAL A 70 -9.09 -9.52 2.92
CA VAL A 70 -7.65 -9.26 2.95
C VAL A 70 -7.40 -7.82 2.56
N VAL A 71 -6.72 -7.08 3.42
CA VAL A 71 -6.27 -5.71 3.14
C VAL A 71 -4.79 -5.76 2.77
N LYS A 72 -4.45 -5.30 1.57
CA LYS A 72 -3.07 -5.20 1.12
C LYS A 72 -2.70 -3.74 0.97
N THR A 73 -1.74 -3.25 1.75
CA THR A 73 -1.16 -1.93 1.55
C THR A 73 0.20 -2.09 0.88
N ASN A 74 0.39 -1.45 -0.26
CA ASN A 74 1.64 -1.48 -1.02
C ASN A 74 1.93 -0.12 -1.67
N GLN A 75 3.18 0.10 -2.05
CA GLN A 75 3.53 1.19 -2.95
C GLN A 75 3.44 0.72 -4.40
N SER A 76 2.83 1.52 -5.26
CA SER A 76 2.86 1.33 -6.71
C SER A 76 4.02 2.10 -7.33
N PHE A 77 4.39 1.78 -8.58
CA PHE A 77 5.38 2.58 -9.33
C PHE A 77 4.95 4.06 -9.41
N LEU A 78 3.67 4.33 -9.66
CA LEU A 78 3.14 5.69 -9.72
C LEU A 78 3.29 6.41 -8.37
N ASN A 79 3.07 5.71 -7.27
CA ASN A 79 3.24 6.29 -5.94
C ASN A 79 4.69 6.71 -5.69
N GLN A 80 5.64 5.87 -6.10
CA GLN A 80 7.07 6.16 -5.97
C GLN A 80 7.50 7.28 -6.92
N LEU A 81 6.94 7.33 -8.13
CA LEU A 81 7.17 8.42 -9.06
C LEU A 81 6.72 9.77 -8.47
N VAL A 82 5.51 9.81 -7.91
CA VAL A 82 4.96 11.02 -7.26
C VAL A 82 5.78 11.40 -6.02
N THR A 83 6.18 10.42 -5.21
CA THR A 83 7.10 10.63 -4.09
C THR A 83 8.41 11.26 -4.55
N GLY A 84 9.00 10.74 -5.62
CA GLY A 84 10.25 11.25 -6.18
C GLY A 84 10.12 12.67 -6.75
N LEU A 85 9.04 12.94 -7.50
CA LEU A 85 8.77 14.27 -8.07
C LEU A 85 8.52 15.33 -7.00
N THR A 86 7.92 14.95 -5.88
CA THR A 86 7.67 15.86 -4.75
C THR A 86 8.78 15.87 -3.71
N LEU A 87 9.93 15.26 -4.02
CA LEU A 87 11.09 15.16 -3.13
C LEU A 87 10.75 14.57 -1.74
N GLY A 88 9.76 13.68 -1.68
CA GLY A 88 9.31 13.05 -0.44
C GLY A 88 8.28 13.85 0.38
N ILE A 89 7.91 15.05 -0.05
CA ILE A 89 6.89 15.86 0.65
C ILE A 89 5.53 15.14 0.59
N TYR A 90 5.17 14.61 -0.58
CA TYR A 90 3.93 13.85 -0.75
C TYR A 90 4.26 12.41 -1.16
N SER A 91 4.04 11.49 -0.23
CA SER A 91 4.44 10.09 -0.33
C SER A 91 3.23 9.16 -0.25
N PRO A 92 2.41 9.07 -1.31
CA PRO A 92 1.20 8.28 -1.28
C PRO A 92 1.50 6.77 -1.17
N THR A 93 0.61 6.05 -0.50
CA THR A 93 0.57 4.58 -0.53
C THR A 93 -0.74 4.12 -1.15
N GLN A 94 -0.85 2.85 -1.49
CA GLN A 94 -2.07 2.31 -2.08
C GLN A 94 -2.55 1.14 -1.25
N THR A 95 -3.83 1.15 -0.89
CA THR A 95 -4.48 0.03 -0.23
C THR A 95 -5.46 -0.64 -1.18
N LYS A 96 -5.39 -1.96 -1.23
CA LYS A 96 -6.26 -2.81 -2.02
C LYS A 96 -7.05 -3.72 -1.09
N TYR A 97 -8.33 -3.86 -1.38
CA TYR A 97 -9.26 -4.68 -0.64
C TYR A 97 -9.56 -5.93 -1.46
N TYR A 98 -9.44 -7.07 -0.81
CA TYR A 98 -9.68 -8.36 -1.42
C TYR A 98 -10.72 -9.14 -0.63
N VAL A 99 -11.54 -9.91 -1.33
CA VAL A 99 -12.46 -10.87 -0.75
C VAL A 99 -12.11 -12.28 -1.24
N PRO A 100 -12.31 -13.33 -0.42
CA PRO A 100 -12.14 -14.71 -0.87
C PRO A 100 -13.18 -15.04 -1.95
N LYS A 101 -12.72 -15.67 -3.03
CA LYS A 101 -13.61 -16.22 -4.05
C LYS A 101 -14.34 -17.44 -3.47
N LYS A 102 -15.66 -17.48 -3.65
CA LYS A 102 -16.49 -18.65 -3.34
C LYS A 102 -16.33 -19.73 -4.40
#